data_AF-A0A4Q2YNF5-F1
#
_entry.id   AF-A0A4Q2YNF5-F1
#
_cell.length_a   1.000
_cell.length_b   1.000
_cell.length_c   1.000
_cell.angle_alpha   90.00
_cell.angle_beta   90.00
_cell.angle_gamma   90.00
#
_symmetry.space_group_name_H-M   'P 1'
#
loop_
_entity.id
_entity.type
_entity.pdbx_description
1 polymer ?
#
loop_
_entity_poly.entity_id
_entity_poly.type
_entity_poly.pdbx_seq_one_letter_code
_entity_poly.pdbx_strand_id
1 'polypeptide(L)' 'MARALHLCVLFVALLLSPPVMAQERGPVVLAAASLQESLTEASNAWAAKGHAKPVLSFAASSALARQVIAGAPADLFLS' A
#
# COMPACT_ATOMS: atom_id res chain seq x y z
N MET A 1 -30.83 -30.50 -16.58
CA MET A 1 -30.19 -30.96 -15.32
C MET A 1 -28.72 -30.53 -15.21
N ALA A 2 -27.86 -30.80 -16.20
CA ALA A 2 -26.45 -30.42 -16.15
C ALA A 2 -26.20 -28.92 -15.86
N ARG A 3 -26.88 -27.98 -16.54
CA ARG A 3 -26.70 -26.54 -16.31
C ARG A 3 -27.01 -26.08 -14.87
N ALA A 4 -28.04 -26.65 -14.25
CA ALA A 4 -28.41 -26.34 -12.87
C ALA A 4 -27.36 -26.85 -11.86
N LEU A 5 -26.75 -28.01 -12.15
CA LEU A 5 -25.65 -28.55 -11.36
C LEU A 5 -24.40 -27.66 -11.44
N HIS A 6 -24.04 -27.17 -12.64
CA HIS A 6 -22.91 -26.26 -12.81
C HIS A 6 -23.12 -24.93 -12.08
N LEU A 7 -24.34 -24.38 -12.09
CA LEU A 7 -24.67 -23.17 -11.32
C LEU A 7 -24.55 -23.41 -9.81
N CYS A 8 -25.03 -24.55 -9.31
CA CYS A 8 -24.90 -24.88 -7.88
C CYS A 8 -23.44 -25.02 -7.47
N VAL A 9 -22.60 -25.67 -8.29
CA VAL A 9 -21.17 -25.82 -8.01
C VAL A 9 -20.45 -24.47 -7.97
N LEU A 10 -20.73 -23.58 -8.92
CA LEU A 10 -20.18 -22.22 -8.93
C LEU A 10 -20.63 -21.40 -7.71
N PHE A 11 -21.90 -21.54 -7.31
CA PHE A 11 -22.44 -20.85 -6.15
C PHE A 11 -21.79 -21.33 -4.84
N VAL A 12 -21.62 -22.64 -4.68
CA VAL A 12 -20.92 -23.22 -3.53
C VAL A 12 -19.44 -22.82 -3.51
N ALA A 13 -18.77 -22.79 -4.66
CA ALA A 13 -17.38 -22.33 -4.76
C ALA A 13 -17.21 -20.86 -4.36
N LEU A 14 -18.18 -20.00 -4.70
CA LEU A 14 -18.15 -18.59 -4.30
C LEU A 14 -18.34 -18.43 -2.78
N LEU A 15 -19.21 -19.24 -2.17
CA LEU A 15 -19.44 -19.23 -0.72
C LEU A 15 -18.26 -19.78 0.09
N LEU A 16 -17.40 -20.62 -0.50
CA LEU A 16 -16.21 -21.19 0.15
C LEU A 16 -14.95 -20.31 0.01
N SER A 17 -15.05 -19.12 -0.57
CA SER A 17 -13.90 -18.22 -0.69
C SER A 17 -13.48 -17.68 0.68
N PRO A 18 -12.20 -17.86 1.11
CA PRO A 18 -11.74 -17.33 2.38
C PRO A 18 -11.81 -15.79 2.38
N PRO A 19 -12.07 -15.17 3.54
CA PRO A 19 -12.02 -13.72 3.64
C PRO A 19 -10.62 -13.22 3.29
N VAL A 20 -10.52 -12.34 2.31
CA VAL A 20 -9.27 -11.64 2.04
C VAL A 20 -9.04 -10.64 3.18
N MET A 21 -8.06 -10.92 4.03
CA MET A 21 -7.63 -9.95 5.03
C MET A 21 -6.70 -8.96 4.35
N ALA A 22 -7.13 -7.71 4.26
CA ALA A 22 -6.24 -6.62 3.86
C ALA A 22 -5.11 -6.55 4.89
N GLN A 23 -3.90 -6.87 4.44
CA GLN A 23 -2.72 -6.78 5.30
C GLN A 23 -2.52 -5.30 5.65
N GLU A 24 -2.39 -5.00 6.93
CA GLU A 24 -2.10 -3.64 7.39
C GLU A 24 -0.76 -3.21 6.78
N ARG A 25 -0.82 -2.34 5.77
CA ARG A 25 0.36 -1.79 5.13
C ARG A 25 0.74 -0.48 5.81
N GLY A 26 2.03 -0.20 5.89
CA GLY A 26 2.48 1.13 6.28
C GLY A 26 2.17 2.16 5.21
N PRO A 27 2.17 3.45 5.56
CA PRO A 27 1.90 4.52 4.61
C PRO A 27 2.99 4.57 3.53
N VAL A 28 2.58 4.85 2.30
CA VAL A 28 3.47 5.14 1.18
C VAL A 28 3.84 6.62 1.24
N VAL A 29 5.14 6.89 1.42
CA VAL A 29 5.67 8.24 1.61
C VAL A 29 6.59 8.58 0.44
N LEU A 30 6.23 9.60 -0.32
CA LEU A 30 7.10 10.23 -1.31
C LEU A 30 7.84 11.38 -0.64
N ALA A 31 9.17 11.34 -0.60
CA ALA A 31 9.96 12.33 0.12
C ALA A 31 11.15 12.86 -0.67
N ALA A 32 11.45 14.15 -0.52
CA ALA A 32 12.67 14.75 -1.06
C ALA A 32 13.91 13.97 -0.63
N ALA A 33 14.86 13.80 -1.55
CA ALA A 33 16.09 13.05 -1.30
C ALA A 33 16.90 13.57 -0.08
N SER A 34 16.83 14.86 0.24
CA SER A 34 17.47 15.46 1.42
C SER A 34 16.91 14.96 2.76
N LEU A 35 15.71 14.36 2.77
CA LEU A 35 15.06 13.82 3.96
C LEU A 35 15.38 12.33 4.19
N GLN A 36 16.27 11.72 3.40
CA GLN A 36 16.49 10.28 3.42
C GLN A 36 16.89 9.74 4.80
N GLU A 37 17.89 10.35 5.43
CA GLU A 37 18.37 9.89 6.73
C GLU A 37 17.29 10.05 7.80
N SER A 38 16.74 11.25 7.92
CA SER A 38 15.77 11.61 8.95
C SER A 38 14.46 10.82 8.84
N LEU A 39 13.95 10.58 7.62
CA LEU A 39 12.74 9.76 7.43
C LEU A 39 13.02 8.27 7.57
N THR A 40 14.23 7.80 7.29
CA THR A 40 14.62 6.42 7.57
C THR A 40 14.64 6.17 9.08
N GLU A 41 15.24 7.07 9.85
CA GLU A 41 15.21 7.01 11.31
C GLU A 41 13.78 7.08 11.86
N ALA A 42 12.96 8.02 11.37
CA ALA A 42 11.56 8.13 11.77
C ALA A 42 10.75 6.87 11.44
N SER A 43 10.96 6.26 10.27
CA SER A 43 10.32 5.01 9.86
C SER A 43 10.70 3.85 10.76
N ASN A 44 11.97 3.75 11.16
CA ASN A 44 12.42 2.73 12.11
C ASN A 44 11.82 2.94 13.51
N ALA A 45 11.81 4.18 14.01
CA ALA A 45 11.21 4.52 15.29
C ALA A 45 9.70 4.27 15.32
N TRP A 46 9.01 4.51 14.20
CA TRP A 46 7.59 4.21 14.03
C TRP A 46 7.33 2.71 14.06
N ALA A 47 8.10 1.92 13.31
CA ALA A 47 7.99 0.46 13.32
C ALA A 47 8.30 -0.15 14.70
N ALA A 48 9.27 0.40 15.43
CA ALA A 48 9.61 -0.02 16.78
C ALA A 48 8.46 0.16 17.80
N LYS A 49 7.49 1.03 17.51
CA LYS A 49 6.27 1.21 18.31
C LYS A 49 5.17 0.20 17.97
N GLY A 50 5.44 -0.77 17.09
CA GLY A 50 4.49 -1.80 16.68
C GLY A 50 3.59 -1.41 15.51
N HIS A 51 3.84 -0.27 14.88
CA HIS A 51 3.08 0.16 13.70
C HIS A 51 3.63 -0.46 12.41
N ALA A 52 2.78 -0.57 11.38
CA ALA A 52 3.22 -0.97 10.05
C ALA A 52 4.26 0.02 9.48
N LYS A 53 5.39 -0.51 9.00
CA LYS A 53 6.53 0.29 8.57
C LYS A 53 6.23 1.07 7.27
N PRO A 54 6.45 2.40 7.23
CA PRO A 54 6.27 3.21 6.03
C PRO A 54 7.13 2.72 4.85
N VAL A 55 6.56 2.76 3.65
CA VAL A 55 7.27 2.54 2.39
C VAL A 55 7.77 3.89 1.91
N LEU A 56 9.09 4.11 1.97
CA LEU A 56 9.70 5.39 1.62
C LEU A 56 10.23 5.36 0.17
N SER A 57 9.87 6.37 -0.62
CA SER A 57 10.41 6.59 -1.97
C SER A 57 11.03 7.97 -2.06
N PHE A 58 12.34 8.01 -2.31
CA PHE A 58 13.10 9.25 -2.36
C PHE A 58 13.43 9.65 -3.80
N ALA A 59 13.20 10.91 -4.14
CA ALA A 59 13.62 11.50 -5.41
C ALA A 59 13.77 13.02 -5.32
N ALA A 60 14.11 13.68 -6.43
CA ALA A 60 14.05 15.12 -6.53
C ALA A 60 12.60 15.61 -6.37
N SER A 61 12.39 16.66 -5.58
CA SER A 61 11.05 17.17 -5.25
C SER A 61 10.20 17.51 -6.48
N SER A 62 10.82 18.04 -7.53
CA SER A 62 10.14 18.36 -8.79
C SER A 62 9.67 17.11 -9.56
N ALA A 63 10.37 15.98 -9.43
CA ALA A 63 9.95 14.71 -10.01
C ALA A 63 8.79 14.10 -9.22
N LEU A 64 8.88 14.12 -7.88
CA LEU A 64 7.80 13.65 -7.00
C LEU A 64 6.51 14.46 -7.18
N ALA A 65 6.60 15.78 -7.31
CA ALA A 65 5.44 16.63 -7.57
C ALA A 65 4.72 16.22 -8.87
N ARG A 66 5.47 15.93 -9.93
CA ARG A 66 4.89 15.43 -11.19
C ARG A 66 4.22 14.07 -11.02
N GLN A 67 4.81 13.18 -10.21
CA GLN A 67 4.22 11.88 -9.90
C GLN A 67 2.90 12.03 -9.14
N VAL A 68 2.87 12.87 -8.10
CA VAL A 68 1.64 13.16 -7.32
C VAL A 68 0.55 13.74 -8.23
N ILE A 69 0.88 14.73 -9.07
CA ILE A 69 -0.06 15.32 -10.04
C ILE A 69 -0.55 14.26 -11.05
N ALA A 70 0.32 13.34 -11.47
CA ALA A 70 -0.03 12.24 -12.37
C ALA A 70 -0.82 11.11 -11.69
N GLY A 71 -1.18 11.24 -10.40
CA GLY A 71 -1.97 10.25 -9.67
C GLY A 71 -1.15 9.10 -9.10
N ALA A 72 0.15 9.28 -8.86
CA ALA A 72 0.94 8.28 -8.16
C ALA A 72 0.35 7.97 -6.78
N PRO A 73 0.22 6.68 -6.41
CA PRO A 73 -0.36 6.30 -5.13
C PRO A 73 0.62 6.64 -4.00
N ALA A 74 0.29 7.67 -3.22
CA ALA A 74 1.02 8.10 -2.04
C ALA A 74 0.04 8.51 -0.94
N ASP A 75 0.34 8.14 0.29
CA ASP A 75 -0.43 8.56 1.46
C ASP A 75 0.11 9.89 2.01
N LEU A 76 1.41 10.14 1.82
CA LEU A 76 2.12 11.35 2.27
C LEU A 76 3.12 11.83 1.21
N PHE A 77 3.24 13.16 1.08
CA PHE A 77 4.26 13.83 0.27
C PHE A 77 5.01 14.87 1.10
N LEU A 78 6.34 14.78 1.10
CA LEU A 78 7.25 15.71 1.79
C LEU A 78 8.31 16.21 0.81
N SER A 79 8.48 17.53 0.70
CA SER A 79 9.37 18.17 -0.28
C SER A 79 10.34 19.13 0.35
#